data_AF-A0A091IHG6-F1
#
_entry.id   AF-A0A091IHG6-F1
#
_cell.length_a   1.000
_cell.length_b   1.000
_cell.length_c   1.000
_cell.angle_alpha   90.00
_cell.angle_beta   90.00
_cell.angle_gamma   90.00
#
_symmetry.space_group_name_H-M   'P 1'
#
loop_
_entity.id
_entity.type
_entity.pdbx_description
1 polymer ?
#
loop_
_entity_poly.entity_id
_entity_poly.type
_entity_poly.pdbx_seq_one_letter_code
_entity_poly.pdbx_strand_id
1 'polypeptide(L)'
;LQGFFSIPLTFSFIYAPAPRLVVYVIFPNGKIIADSAIFSVSMCFKNKVELGFSVPQTLPDAEVGLHLLAAPGSTCAVWAVDQSVLWPKSGKELSNPLIYGLFPSVYNSRYPQQVSEDDNSCGFPNSYEPDVFTTFKVKTVDLAVLFLSLKEVGLKIMSNTNIRKPRVCPTTQSTTMLQETSFTSRPMLMFDHPHTAYNVEHLTTSTYQPAVFSPPLAEEKVHKHFPETWLWDLYSVGPSGNKNVTVTVPSSITEWKASMFCTGRNGFGFAPTSSLLVFKPFLVELTLPSSVIQGETFILKATIFNNLQRCMKIQVSLEMFAQFQMKPCQDCVYSSCLCADEAKTFQWRVTAEQLGLLNITLNTEAVATEDLCGEEKPFVPNKGQKDTITKLLLVRPEGVLVEKAHSSILCPKKGNPAQESVSLMLPLNVVEGSVRATISVTGDLMGTALQNLDHLVQMPHGCGEQNMVLFAPIVYVLQYVEKTRQLTPEIKEKATGFLRRYQIQLQYQHPDGSYSEFGTKDEYGNTWLTAFVVKCFVQAKPYIFLDNRAIQAALTWLDFHQLPNGCFRNVGQLFHTAMKGGVDGEVPLAAYITAAYLEAGETPEVNI
;
A
#
# COMPACT_ATOMS: atom_id res chain seq x y z
N LEU A 1 -53.25 17.64 33.80
CA LEU A 1 -53.47 17.74 32.34
C LEU A 1 -52.33 17.04 31.65
N GLN A 2 -52.58 15.88 31.01
CA GLN A 2 -51.64 15.27 30.07
C GLN A 2 -52.09 15.69 28.67
N GLY A 3 -51.20 16.35 27.94
CA GLY A 3 -51.42 16.71 26.54
C GLY A 3 -50.37 16.01 25.69
N PHE A 4 -50.78 15.50 24.54
CA PHE A 4 -49.89 14.94 23.53
C PHE A 4 -49.95 15.82 22.29
N PHE A 5 -48.79 16.13 21.72
CA PHE A 5 -48.69 16.83 20.45
C PHE A 5 -47.95 15.93 19.46
N SER A 6 -48.49 15.81 18.25
CA SER A 6 -47.91 15.00 17.18
C SER A 6 -47.46 15.92 16.06
N ILE A 7 -46.16 15.88 15.73
CA ILE A 7 -45.58 16.65 14.62
C ILE A 7 -45.22 15.66 13.51
N PRO A 8 -45.92 15.67 12.37
CA PRO A 8 -45.56 14.82 11.23
C PRO A 8 -44.26 15.33 10.61
N LEU A 9 -43.21 14.50 10.60
CA LEU A 9 -41.92 14.80 9.98
C LEU A 9 -41.65 13.82 8.85
N THR A 10 -41.17 14.31 7.72
CA THR A 10 -40.75 13.50 6.58
C THR A 10 -39.26 13.73 6.33
N PHE A 11 -38.45 12.72 6.65
CA PHE A 11 -37.01 12.77 6.36
C PHE A 11 -36.76 12.26 4.93
N SER A 12 -36.13 13.10 4.12
CA SER A 12 -35.56 12.73 2.82
C SER A 12 -34.06 12.42 2.93
N PHE A 13 -33.45 11.98 1.81
CA PHE A 13 -32.01 11.69 1.71
C PHE A 13 -31.10 12.86 2.12
N ILE A 14 -31.60 14.10 2.08
CA ILE A 14 -30.86 15.32 2.46
C ILE A 14 -30.48 15.31 3.95
N TYR A 15 -31.27 14.61 4.77
CA TYR A 15 -31.11 14.56 6.21
C TYR A 15 -30.25 13.37 6.68
N ALA A 16 -29.76 12.54 5.77
CA ALA A 16 -28.87 11.43 6.12
C ALA A 16 -27.50 11.91 6.62
N PRO A 17 -26.82 11.17 7.52
CA PRO A 17 -27.23 9.86 8.04
C PRO A 17 -28.02 9.92 9.36
N ALA A 18 -27.86 10.97 10.16
CA ALA A 18 -28.41 11.03 11.51
C ALA A 18 -28.93 12.44 11.86
N PRO A 19 -30.12 12.84 11.38
CA PRO A 19 -30.64 14.16 11.67
C PRO A 19 -31.07 14.28 13.12
N ARG A 20 -30.79 15.45 13.71
CA ARG A 20 -31.17 15.78 15.09
C ARG A 20 -32.30 16.80 15.08
N LEU A 21 -33.39 16.48 15.78
CA LEU A 21 -34.52 17.37 16.02
C LEU A 21 -34.40 17.96 17.42
N VAL A 22 -34.60 19.26 17.54
CA VAL A 22 -34.72 19.96 18.83
C VAL A 22 -36.07 20.65 18.87
N VAL A 23 -36.85 20.40 19.92
CA VAL A 23 -38.15 21.04 20.16
C VAL A 23 -38.03 21.88 21.42
N TYR A 24 -38.51 23.12 21.39
CA TYR A 24 -38.51 23.98 22.56
C TYR A 24 -39.77 24.84 22.62
N VAL A 25 -40.15 25.25 23.83
CA VAL A 25 -41.30 26.12 24.10
C VAL A 25 -40.86 27.27 24.98
N ILE A 26 -41.23 28.49 24.58
CA ILE A 26 -40.99 29.72 25.34
C ILE A 26 -42.27 30.09 26.08
N PHE A 27 -42.20 30.17 27.41
CA PHE A 27 -43.33 30.58 28.24
C PHE A 27 -43.38 32.12 28.39
N PRO A 28 -44.56 32.71 28.63
CA PRO A 28 -44.71 34.16 28.82
C PRO A 28 -43.87 34.73 29.97
N ASN A 29 -43.48 33.90 30.94
CA ASN A 29 -42.60 34.25 32.05
C ASN A 29 -41.09 34.21 31.69
N GLY A 30 -40.75 34.07 30.41
CA GLY A 30 -39.37 34.03 29.92
C GLY A 30 -38.64 32.70 30.13
N LYS A 31 -39.30 31.68 30.72
CA LYS A 31 -38.72 30.33 30.86
C LYS A 31 -38.80 29.56 29.55
N ILE A 32 -37.81 28.69 29.32
CA ILE A 32 -37.75 27.84 28.14
C ILE A 32 -37.58 26.38 28.58
N ILE A 33 -38.34 25.50 27.95
CA ILE A 33 -38.20 24.03 28.07
C ILE A 33 -37.84 23.49 26.70
N ALA A 34 -36.92 22.55 26.63
CA ALA A 34 -36.53 21.92 25.37
C ALA A 34 -36.18 20.44 25.52
N ASP A 35 -36.34 19.71 24.41
CA ASP A 35 -35.94 18.32 24.27
C ASP A 35 -35.32 18.08 22.89
N SER A 36 -34.54 17.00 22.73
CA SER A 36 -33.94 16.63 21.45
C SER A 36 -33.92 15.13 21.20
N ALA A 37 -34.04 14.75 19.93
CA ALA A 37 -33.96 13.36 19.49
C ALA A 37 -33.10 13.25 18.23
N ILE A 38 -32.36 12.15 18.11
CA ILE A 38 -31.57 11.80 16.91
C ILE A 38 -32.30 10.67 16.20
N PHE A 39 -32.53 10.84 14.90
CA PHE A 39 -33.11 9.81 14.05
C PHE A 39 -32.01 9.15 13.20
N SER A 40 -32.22 7.91 12.78
CA SER A 40 -31.36 7.25 11.80
C SER A 40 -32.06 7.25 10.45
N VAL A 41 -31.42 7.83 9.43
CA VAL A 41 -31.94 7.92 8.07
C VAL A 41 -31.00 7.18 7.13
N SER A 42 -31.57 6.38 6.23
CA SER A 42 -30.79 5.61 5.26
C SER A 42 -29.89 6.50 4.40
N MET A 43 -28.63 6.11 4.29
CA MET A 43 -27.59 6.76 3.47
C MET A 43 -27.84 6.55 1.98
N CYS A 44 -28.78 7.29 1.44
CA CYS A 44 -29.21 7.21 0.04
C CYS A 44 -28.76 8.43 -0.75
N PHE A 45 -28.40 8.22 -2.01
CA PHE A 45 -28.03 9.30 -2.91
C PHE A 45 -29.21 9.77 -3.76
N LYS A 46 -29.24 11.06 -4.12
CA LYS A 46 -30.26 11.64 -4.98
C LYS A 46 -30.24 11.05 -6.40
N ASN A 47 -29.04 10.81 -6.92
CA ASN A 47 -28.86 10.11 -8.18
C ASN A 47 -28.98 8.61 -7.91
N LYS A 48 -30.09 8.00 -8.34
CA LYS A 48 -30.29 6.55 -8.28
C LYS A 48 -29.51 5.92 -9.42
N VAL A 49 -28.61 4.99 -9.07
CA VAL A 49 -27.70 4.37 -10.02
C VAL A 49 -27.79 2.86 -9.87
N GLU A 50 -27.90 2.15 -10.98
CA GLU A 50 -27.93 0.68 -11.03
C GLU A 50 -27.02 0.16 -12.12
N LEU A 51 -26.32 -0.94 -11.82
CA LEU A 51 -25.41 -1.64 -12.72
C LEU A 51 -25.81 -3.12 -12.79
N GLY A 52 -25.89 -3.68 -13.98
CA GLY A 52 -26.22 -5.09 -14.16
C GLY A 52 -25.61 -5.69 -15.41
N PHE A 53 -25.17 -6.94 -15.34
CA PHE A 53 -24.84 -7.73 -16.52
C PHE A 53 -26.12 -8.35 -17.11
N SER A 54 -26.16 -8.50 -18.44
CA SER A 54 -27.29 -9.08 -19.16
C SER A 54 -27.48 -10.57 -18.85
N VAL A 55 -26.42 -11.26 -18.41
CA VAL A 55 -26.42 -12.66 -18.00
C VAL A 55 -25.64 -12.82 -16.69
N PRO A 56 -26.01 -13.79 -15.83
CA PRO A 56 -25.29 -14.05 -14.58
C PRO A 56 -24.01 -14.88 -14.78
N GLN A 57 -23.92 -15.64 -15.88
CA GLN A 57 -22.82 -16.56 -16.16
C GLN A 57 -22.49 -16.58 -17.66
N THR A 58 -21.21 -16.67 -17.99
CA THR A 58 -20.73 -16.72 -19.38
C THR A 58 -19.41 -17.48 -19.53
N LEU A 59 -19.03 -17.75 -20.77
CA LEU A 59 -17.70 -18.26 -21.12
C LEU A 59 -16.70 -17.09 -21.19
N PRO A 60 -15.40 -17.36 -21.00
CA PRO A 60 -14.36 -16.36 -21.26
C PRO A 60 -14.39 -15.88 -22.71
N ASP A 61 -13.94 -14.65 -22.95
CA ASP A 61 -13.85 -13.99 -24.26
C ASP A 61 -15.21 -13.76 -24.98
N ALA A 62 -16.33 -14.06 -24.31
CA ALA A 62 -17.66 -13.76 -24.81
C ALA A 62 -18.02 -12.27 -24.64
N GLU A 63 -18.89 -11.77 -25.52
CA GLU A 63 -19.48 -10.43 -25.37
C GLU A 63 -20.70 -10.49 -24.45
N VAL A 64 -20.73 -9.61 -23.45
CA VAL A 64 -21.85 -9.48 -22.49
C VAL A 64 -22.35 -8.05 -22.49
N GLY A 65 -23.67 -7.87 -22.40
CA GLY A 65 -24.28 -6.56 -22.23
C GLY A 65 -24.13 -6.09 -20.79
N LEU A 66 -23.61 -4.89 -20.60
CA LEU A 66 -23.58 -4.15 -19.35
C LEU A 66 -24.65 -3.07 -19.39
N HIS A 67 -25.60 -3.15 -18.46
CA HIS A 67 -26.71 -2.22 -18.31
C HIS A 67 -26.37 -1.17 -17.24
N LEU A 68 -26.37 0.09 -17.63
CA LEU A 68 -26.12 1.24 -16.76
C LEU A 68 -27.40 2.08 -16.68
N LEU A 69 -27.88 2.32 -15.47
CA LEU A 69 -29.00 3.23 -15.19
C LEU A 69 -28.52 4.35 -14.27
N ALA A 70 -28.82 5.59 -14.65
CA ALA A 70 -28.53 6.78 -13.84
C ALA A 70 -29.42 7.96 -14.27
N ALA A 71 -29.38 9.08 -13.54
CA ALA A 71 -30.06 10.29 -13.97
C ALA A 71 -29.58 10.75 -15.37
N PRO A 72 -30.48 11.26 -16.24
CA PRO A 72 -30.12 11.70 -17.59
C PRO A 72 -28.94 12.68 -17.62
N GLY A 73 -27.99 12.44 -18.53
CA GLY A 73 -26.78 13.27 -18.66
C GLY A 73 -25.75 13.10 -17.54
N SER A 74 -25.88 12.07 -16.69
CA SER A 74 -24.82 11.72 -15.73
C SER A 74 -23.63 11.07 -16.43
N THR A 75 -22.43 11.27 -15.88
CA THR A 75 -21.22 10.54 -16.26
C THR A 75 -20.92 9.51 -15.19
N CYS A 76 -20.80 8.25 -15.61
CA CYS A 76 -20.64 7.09 -14.75
C CYS A 76 -19.23 6.49 -14.91
N ALA A 77 -18.53 6.33 -13.80
CA ALA A 77 -17.29 5.55 -13.73
C ALA A 77 -17.65 4.11 -13.38
N VAL A 78 -17.18 3.19 -14.22
CA VAL A 78 -17.41 1.74 -14.07
C VAL A 78 -16.08 1.05 -13.97
N TRP A 79 -15.96 0.18 -12.97
CA TRP A 79 -14.81 -0.71 -12.85
C TRP A 79 -15.24 -2.12 -12.51
N ALA A 80 -14.44 -3.09 -12.94
CA ALA A 80 -14.65 -4.50 -12.63
C ALA A 80 -13.31 -5.12 -12.22
N VAL A 81 -13.32 -5.81 -11.09
CA VAL A 81 -12.13 -6.43 -10.49
C VAL A 81 -12.41 -7.90 -10.16
N ASP A 82 -11.36 -8.69 -10.14
CA ASP A 82 -11.44 -10.09 -9.75
C ASP A 82 -11.79 -10.22 -8.25
N GLN A 83 -12.65 -11.18 -7.90
CA GLN A 83 -13.02 -11.44 -6.51
C GLN A 83 -11.80 -11.70 -5.60
N SER A 84 -10.74 -12.33 -6.11
CA SER A 84 -9.51 -12.61 -5.35
C SER A 84 -8.78 -11.36 -4.89
N VAL A 85 -8.93 -10.22 -5.57
CA VAL A 85 -8.31 -8.93 -5.22
C VAL A 85 -9.01 -8.27 -4.02
N LEU A 86 -10.28 -8.63 -3.79
CA LEU A 86 -11.09 -8.09 -2.70
C LEU A 86 -10.78 -8.79 -1.36
N TRP A 87 -10.35 -10.05 -1.40
CA TRP A 87 -10.17 -10.90 -0.21
C TRP A 87 -9.04 -10.45 0.75
N PRO A 88 -7.90 -9.87 0.29
CA PRO A 88 -6.89 -9.34 1.21
C PRO A 88 -7.22 -7.94 1.77
N LYS A 89 -8.26 -7.25 1.28
CA LYS A 89 -8.54 -5.82 1.55
C LYS A 89 -9.99 -5.51 1.91
N SER A 90 -10.72 -6.47 2.50
CA SER A 90 -12.10 -6.27 2.96
C SER A 90 -12.14 -5.15 4.02
N GLY A 91 -12.49 -3.93 3.59
CA GLY A 91 -12.46 -2.71 4.42
C GLY A 91 -12.05 -1.43 3.68
N LYS A 92 -11.51 -1.53 2.45
CA LYS A 92 -11.19 -0.38 1.59
C LYS A 92 -12.11 -0.22 0.38
N GLU A 93 -13.18 -1.01 0.29
CA GLU A 93 -14.16 -0.90 -0.78
C GLU A 93 -15.01 0.36 -0.63
N LEU A 94 -15.27 1.02 -1.77
CA LEU A 94 -16.23 2.11 -1.84
C LEU A 94 -17.60 1.59 -1.40
N SER A 95 -18.13 2.20 -0.35
CA SER A 95 -19.44 1.86 0.22
C SER A 95 -20.14 3.14 0.65
N ASN A 96 -21.46 3.10 0.76
CA ASN A 96 -22.23 4.27 1.21
C ASN A 96 -21.70 4.82 2.56
N PRO A 97 -21.44 3.99 3.60
CA PRO A 97 -20.89 4.49 4.86
C PRO A 97 -19.53 5.15 4.72
N LEU A 98 -18.64 4.61 3.88
CA LEU A 98 -17.33 5.20 3.63
C LEU A 98 -17.48 6.60 3.00
N ILE A 99 -18.34 6.74 1.99
CA ILE A 99 -18.55 8.01 1.26
C ILE A 99 -19.15 9.07 2.18
N TYR A 100 -20.15 8.72 3.00
CA TYR A 100 -20.68 9.64 4.01
C TYR A 100 -19.64 9.96 5.10
N GLY A 101 -18.79 8.99 5.44
CA GLY A 101 -17.67 9.15 6.38
C GLY A 101 -16.52 10.03 5.90
N LEU A 102 -16.41 10.32 4.60
CA LEU A 102 -15.44 11.28 4.05
C LEU A 102 -15.77 12.73 4.43
N PHE A 103 -17.00 13.01 4.85
CA PHE A 103 -17.45 14.35 5.26
C PHE A 103 -17.79 14.42 6.75
N PRO A 104 -16.89 14.01 7.66
CA PRO A 104 -17.21 13.92 9.09
C PRO A 104 -17.48 15.30 9.70
N SER A 105 -16.88 16.37 9.19
CA SER A 105 -17.09 17.74 9.66
C SER A 105 -18.51 18.27 9.45
N VAL A 106 -19.26 17.72 8.49
CA VAL A 106 -20.67 18.08 8.25
C VAL A 106 -21.59 17.45 9.30
N TYR A 107 -21.15 16.33 9.89
CA TYR A 107 -21.95 15.52 10.81
C TYR A 107 -21.40 15.48 12.25
N ASN A 108 -20.22 16.07 12.50
CA ASN A 108 -19.61 16.12 13.82
C ASN A 108 -20.09 17.37 14.56
N SER A 109 -21.12 17.17 15.36
CA SER A 109 -21.96 18.22 15.91
C SER A 109 -21.39 18.77 17.23
N ARG A 110 -20.38 19.65 17.13
CA ARG A 110 -19.91 20.48 18.26
C ARG A 110 -19.27 21.76 17.73
N TYR A 111 -19.26 22.82 18.54
CA TYR A 111 -18.52 24.04 18.21
C TYR A 111 -17.03 23.75 17.94
N PRO A 112 -16.44 24.36 16.90
CA PRO A 112 -15.00 24.46 16.79
C PRO A 112 -14.43 25.12 18.05
N GLN A 113 -13.24 24.72 18.50
CA GLN A 113 -12.61 25.29 19.70
C GLN A 113 -12.52 26.82 19.63
N GLN A 114 -12.33 27.39 18.44
CA GLN A 114 -12.23 28.83 18.22
C GLN A 114 -13.50 29.60 18.57
N VAL A 115 -14.67 28.94 18.54
CA VAL A 115 -15.99 29.53 18.85
C VAL A 115 -16.56 28.93 20.13
N SER A 116 -15.84 27.99 20.75
CA SER A 116 -16.22 27.39 22.02
C SER A 116 -16.18 28.47 23.09
N GLU A 117 -17.33 28.73 23.68
CA GLU A 117 -17.42 29.58 24.86
C GLU A 117 -17.00 28.73 26.05
N ASP A 118 -15.85 29.06 26.65
CA ASP A 118 -15.46 28.50 27.94
C ASP A 118 -16.46 28.98 29.00
N ASP A 119 -16.98 28.04 29.80
CA ASP A 119 -17.89 28.25 30.93
C ASP A 119 -17.22 29.02 32.11
N ASN A 120 -16.23 29.88 31.85
CA ASN A 120 -15.38 30.50 32.87
C ASN A 120 -15.91 31.81 33.46
N SER A 121 -17.06 32.34 33.01
CA SER A 121 -17.65 33.53 33.64
C SER A 121 -18.50 33.14 34.85
N CYS A 122 -17.89 33.05 36.05
CA CYS A 122 -18.63 33.07 37.31
C CYS A 122 -19.22 34.49 37.51
N GLY A 123 -20.54 34.61 37.68
CA GLY A 123 -21.16 35.87 38.11
C GLY A 123 -20.99 36.05 39.62
N PHE A 124 -20.53 37.21 40.08
CA PHE A 124 -20.52 37.55 41.50
C PHE A 124 -21.95 37.85 41.97
N PRO A 125 -22.48 37.18 43.00
CA PRO A 125 -23.80 37.50 43.53
C PRO A 125 -23.69 38.74 44.42
N ASN A 126 -23.87 39.93 43.85
CA ASN A 126 -24.22 41.12 44.61
C ASN A 126 -25.74 41.29 44.59
N SER A 127 -26.44 40.53 45.41
CA SER A 127 -27.80 40.86 45.85
C SER A 127 -28.13 40.08 47.12
N TYR A 128 -28.22 40.80 48.23
CA TYR A 128 -28.80 40.30 49.48
C TYR A 128 -30.34 40.43 49.40
N GLU A 129 -30.95 39.70 48.48
CA GLU A 129 -32.36 39.32 48.58
C GLU A 129 -32.42 37.78 48.61
N PRO A 130 -33.13 37.16 49.56
CA PRO A 130 -33.27 35.71 49.59
C PRO A 130 -34.16 35.30 48.42
N ASP A 131 -33.54 34.94 47.31
CA ASP A 131 -34.23 34.41 46.15
C ASP A 131 -34.85 33.05 46.54
N VAL A 132 -36.16 32.90 46.30
CA VAL A 132 -37.04 31.81 46.78
C VAL A 132 -36.69 30.43 46.17
N PHE A 133 -35.53 30.30 45.54
CA PHE A 133 -35.08 29.09 44.84
C PHE A 133 -34.41 28.03 45.72
N THR A 134 -34.21 28.26 47.01
CA THR A 134 -33.64 27.23 47.91
C THR A 134 -34.67 26.27 48.51
N THR A 135 -35.97 26.50 48.32
CA THR A 135 -37.02 25.68 48.99
C THR A 135 -37.79 24.73 48.06
N PHE A 136 -37.46 24.67 46.77
CA PHE A 136 -38.06 23.68 45.87
C PHE A 136 -36.97 22.86 45.16
N LYS A 137 -36.70 21.66 45.69
CA LYS A 137 -36.13 20.53 44.93
C LYS A 137 -37.16 20.05 43.88
N VAL A 138 -37.56 20.93 42.97
CA VAL A 138 -38.22 20.52 41.73
C VAL A 138 -37.11 20.31 40.73
N LYS A 139 -37.06 19.08 40.18
CA LYS A 139 -36.18 18.64 39.09
C LYS A 139 -35.90 19.79 38.11
N THR A 140 -34.74 20.42 38.26
CA THR A 140 -34.15 21.40 37.33
C THR A 140 -33.59 20.68 36.12
N VAL A 141 -34.46 19.99 35.38
CA VAL A 141 -34.08 19.20 34.20
C VAL A 141 -34.16 20.05 32.91
N ASP A 142 -34.85 21.19 32.89
CA ASP A 142 -35.31 21.75 31.61
C ASP A 142 -34.51 22.91 30.96
N LEU A 143 -33.67 23.68 31.69
CA LEU A 143 -32.93 24.81 31.07
C LEU A 143 -31.58 24.43 30.46
N ALA A 144 -30.87 23.46 31.05
CA ALA A 144 -29.55 23.04 30.55
C ALA A 144 -29.66 22.27 29.23
N VAL A 145 -30.81 21.63 28.99
CA VAL A 145 -31.03 20.75 27.84
C VAL A 145 -31.06 21.52 26.52
N LEU A 146 -31.65 22.73 26.46
CA LEU A 146 -31.67 23.52 25.22
C LEU A 146 -30.27 23.96 24.80
N PHE A 147 -29.52 24.57 25.71
CA PHE A 147 -28.17 25.07 25.42
C PHE A 147 -27.20 23.93 25.09
N LEU A 148 -27.25 22.81 25.83
CA LEU A 148 -26.43 21.63 25.55
C LEU A 148 -26.83 20.96 24.23
N SER A 149 -28.13 20.77 23.98
CA SER A 149 -28.60 20.14 22.75
C SER A 149 -28.26 20.96 21.51
N LEU A 150 -28.37 22.30 21.56
CA LEU A 150 -27.98 23.16 20.43
C LEU A 150 -26.47 23.28 20.27
N LYS A 151 -25.69 23.28 21.37
CA LYS A 151 -24.23 23.18 21.34
C LYS A 151 -23.76 21.87 20.70
N GLU A 152 -24.45 20.77 20.98
CA GLU A 152 -24.26 19.48 20.33
C GLU A 152 -24.90 19.37 18.94
N VAL A 153 -25.56 20.41 18.42
CA VAL A 153 -25.96 20.53 17.01
C VAL A 153 -25.00 21.48 16.26
N GLY A 154 -24.12 22.17 16.98
CA GLY A 154 -23.21 23.17 16.42
C GLY A 154 -23.86 24.54 16.15
N LEU A 155 -25.02 24.83 16.74
CA LEU A 155 -25.76 26.08 16.54
C LEU A 155 -25.62 27.02 17.73
N LYS A 156 -25.04 28.21 17.48
CA LYS A 156 -24.93 29.27 18.49
C LYS A 156 -26.20 30.10 18.55
N ILE A 157 -26.81 30.16 19.73
CA ILE A 157 -28.06 30.88 19.97
C ILE A 157 -27.79 32.21 20.69
N MET A 158 -28.44 33.26 20.20
CA MET A 158 -28.49 34.57 20.86
C MET A 158 -29.93 34.77 21.33
N SER A 159 -30.13 34.87 22.65
CA SER A 159 -31.45 35.05 23.25
C SER A 159 -31.42 36.21 24.25
N ASN A 160 -32.54 36.90 24.38
CA ASN A 160 -32.81 37.88 25.43
C ASN A 160 -33.28 37.22 26.74
N THR A 161 -33.53 35.91 26.73
CA THR A 161 -33.88 35.12 27.92
C THR A 161 -32.68 34.32 28.43
N ASN A 162 -32.67 34.04 29.74
CA ASN A 162 -31.61 33.25 30.33
C ASN A 162 -31.77 31.77 29.95
N ILE A 163 -30.92 31.30 29.02
CA ILE A 163 -30.93 29.94 28.47
C ILE A 163 -29.77 29.07 29.00
N ARG A 164 -28.89 29.64 29.83
CA ARG A 164 -27.73 28.92 30.39
C ARG A 164 -28.02 28.55 31.85
N LYS A 165 -27.50 27.40 32.29
CA LYS A 165 -27.55 27.03 33.70
C LYS A 165 -26.62 27.97 34.49
N PRO A 166 -27.13 28.74 35.48
CA PRO A 166 -26.24 29.50 36.36
C PRO A 166 -25.38 28.53 37.17
N ARG A 167 -24.06 28.68 37.09
CA ARG A 167 -23.11 27.92 37.93
C ARG A 167 -22.84 28.70 39.22
N VAL A 168 -23.00 28.04 40.36
CA VAL A 168 -22.54 28.54 41.66
C VAL A 168 -21.12 28.03 41.86
N CYS A 169 -20.16 28.94 41.91
CA CYS A 169 -18.75 28.60 42.11
C CYS A 169 -18.49 28.44 43.62
N PRO A 170 -17.89 27.33 44.09
CA PRO A 170 -17.57 27.18 45.50
C PRO A 170 -16.47 28.18 45.89
N THR A 171 -16.75 29.05 46.86
CA THR A 171 -15.73 29.88 47.51
C THR A 171 -14.86 29.02 48.40
N THR A 172 -13.68 28.62 47.93
CA THR A 172 -12.60 28.19 48.82
C THR A 172 -11.72 29.39 49.11
N GLN A 173 -11.65 29.77 50.39
CA GLN A 173 -10.75 30.80 50.89
C GLN A 173 -9.30 30.41 50.59
N SER A 174 -8.62 31.27 49.84
CA SER A 174 -7.19 31.17 49.59
C SER A 174 -6.47 32.08 50.59
N THR A 175 -5.72 31.48 51.53
CA THR A 175 -4.49 32.08 52.08
C THR A 175 -3.55 31.00 52.62
N THR A 176 -2.44 30.84 51.90
CA THR A 176 -1.06 30.57 52.37
C THR A 176 -0.76 29.34 53.22
N MET A 177 0.03 28.41 52.68
CA MET A 177 1.45 28.26 53.03
C MET A 177 2.21 27.56 51.90
N LEU A 178 3.36 28.13 51.54
CA LEU A 178 4.43 27.49 50.79
C LEU A 178 4.86 26.20 51.52
N GLN A 179 4.86 25.08 50.81
CA GLN A 179 5.87 24.05 51.02
C GLN A 179 6.01 23.18 49.78
N GLU A 180 7.20 23.22 49.19
CA GLU A 180 7.69 22.22 48.25
C GLU A 180 7.41 20.82 48.78
N THR A 181 6.74 19.98 47.99
CA THR A 181 6.99 18.54 48.02
C THR A 181 6.62 17.92 46.68
N SER A 182 7.65 17.30 46.10
CA SER A 182 7.62 16.23 45.10
C SER A 182 6.44 15.26 45.25
N PHE A 183 5.67 15.05 44.18
CA PHE A 183 4.78 13.90 44.08
C PHE A 183 5.43 12.79 43.25
N THR A 184 6.00 11.86 44.02
CA THR A 184 6.17 10.45 43.69
C THR A 184 4.85 9.83 43.21
N SER A 185 4.91 9.15 42.08
CA SER A 185 3.91 8.21 41.58
C SER A 185 3.74 7.01 42.54
N ARG A 186 2.51 6.75 42.99
CA ARG A 186 2.16 5.51 43.70
C ARG A 186 2.00 4.33 42.73
N PRO A 187 2.37 3.11 43.12
CA PRO A 187 2.34 1.91 42.29
C PRO A 187 1.00 1.19 42.35
N MET A 188 0.61 0.55 41.25
CA MET A 188 -0.48 -0.44 41.20
C MET A 188 0.12 -1.84 41.34
N LEU A 189 -0.40 -2.59 42.31
CA LEU A 189 0.00 -3.93 42.71
C LEU A 189 -0.28 -4.96 41.61
N MET A 190 0.72 -5.78 41.28
CA MET A 190 0.53 -7.09 40.65
C MET A 190 0.94 -8.18 41.64
N PHE A 191 0.07 -9.17 41.77
CA PHE A 191 0.22 -10.34 42.63
C PHE A 191 1.40 -11.21 42.19
N ASP A 192 2.20 -11.59 43.17
CA ASP A 192 3.31 -12.54 43.12
C ASP A 192 2.78 -13.97 43.35
N HIS A 193 3.34 -14.98 42.66
CA HIS A 193 3.54 -16.37 43.11
C HIS A 193 4.38 -17.14 42.06
N PRO A 194 5.14 -18.18 42.47
CA PRO A 194 6.57 -18.23 42.25
C PRO A 194 7.02 -19.35 41.30
N HIS A 195 8.20 -19.16 40.74
CA HIS A 195 8.90 -20.12 39.88
C HIS A 195 9.43 -21.31 40.68
N THR A 196 9.08 -22.52 40.25
CA THR A 196 9.80 -23.76 40.53
C THR A 196 10.79 -24.06 39.40
N ALA A 197 12.02 -24.41 39.79
CA ALA A 197 13.13 -24.76 38.91
C ALA A 197 12.95 -26.17 38.29
N TYR A 198 13.35 -26.31 37.03
CA TYR A 198 13.84 -27.57 36.46
C TYR A 198 14.95 -27.29 35.45
N ASN A 199 16.09 -27.92 35.66
CA ASN A 199 17.23 -28.01 34.74
C ASN A 199 16.81 -28.75 33.46
N VAL A 200 17.24 -28.26 32.30
CA VAL A 200 17.50 -29.10 31.12
C VAL A 200 18.76 -28.59 30.41
N GLU A 201 19.54 -29.57 30.00
CA GLU A 201 20.93 -29.59 29.59
C GLU A 201 21.27 -28.83 28.30
N HIS A 202 22.56 -28.52 28.20
CA HIS A 202 23.29 -28.19 26.99
C HIS A 202 22.92 -29.09 25.80
N LEU A 203 22.60 -28.48 24.66
CA LEU A 203 22.87 -29.06 23.34
C LEU A 203 23.23 -27.94 22.36
N THR A 204 24.54 -27.88 22.10
CA THR A 204 25.16 -27.27 20.94
C THR A 204 24.57 -27.82 19.65
N THR A 205 24.10 -26.96 18.74
CA THR A 205 24.08 -27.21 17.29
C THR A 205 23.90 -25.89 16.55
N SER A 206 25.04 -25.22 16.32
CA SER A 206 25.17 -24.19 15.30
C SER A 206 25.00 -24.85 13.93
N THR A 207 23.82 -24.69 13.33
CA THR A 207 23.62 -25.01 11.91
C THR A 207 23.82 -23.72 11.13
N TYR A 208 24.98 -23.61 10.51
CA TYR A 208 25.28 -22.63 9.47
C TYR A 208 24.19 -22.69 8.38
N GLN A 209 23.54 -21.56 8.11
CA GLN A 209 22.87 -21.32 6.83
C GLN A 209 23.52 -20.07 6.20
N PRO A 210 24.27 -20.22 5.10
CA PRO A 210 24.75 -19.07 4.36
C PRO A 210 23.57 -18.39 3.67
N ALA A 211 23.31 -17.14 4.01
CA ALA A 211 22.46 -16.26 3.21
C ALA A 211 23.17 -16.03 1.87
N VAL A 212 22.78 -16.83 0.87
CA VAL A 212 23.18 -16.65 -0.52
C VAL A 212 22.58 -15.32 -0.98
N PHE A 213 23.47 -14.35 -1.23
CA PHE A 213 23.15 -13.14 -1.98
C PHE A 213 22.81 -13.55 -3.42
N SER A 214 21.52 -13.71 -3.70
CA SER A 214 21.04 -13.85 -5.07
C SER A 214 21.17 -12.50 -5.79
N PRO A 215 21.86 -12.41 -6.94
CA PRO A 215 21.82 -11.22 -7.77
C PRO A 215 20.37 -10.97 -8.22
N PRO A 216 19.95 -9.70 -8.40
CA PRO A 216 18.58 -9.40 -8.81
C PRO A 216 18.34 -10.07 -10.16
N LEU A 217 17.41 -11.03 -10.16
CA LEU A 217 16.84 -11.58 -11.37
C LEU A 217 16.28 -10.40 -12.15
N ALA A 218 16.91 -10.06 -13.28
CA ALA A 218 16.32 -9.21 -14.29
C ALA A 218 14.89 -9.71 -14.55
N GLU A 219 13.91 -8.82 -14.45
CA GLU A 219 12.47 -9.11 -14.52
C GLU A 219 12.13 -10.28 -15.46
N GLU A 220 11.82 -11.46 -14.90
CA GLU A 220 10.99 -12.45 -15.60
C GLU A 220 9.54 -12.00 -15.52
N LYS A 221 9.20 -10.91 -16.23
CA LYS A 221 7.80 -10.56 -16.51
C LYS A 221 7.27 -11.42 -17.65
N VAL A 222 7.07 -12.71 -17.39
CA VAL A 222 6.06 -13.52 -18.09
C VAL A 222 5.44 -14.55 -17.13
N HIS A 223 4.98 -14.10 -15.96
CA HIS A 223 3.82 -14.74 -15.37
C HIS A 223 2.59 -14.03 -15.93
N LYS A 224 1.71 -14.81 -16.58
CA LYS A 224 0.41 -14.37 -17.09
C LYS A 224 -0.19 -13.38 -16.10
N HIS A 225 -0.16 -12.09 -16.43
CA HIS A 225 -1.02 -11.12 -15.81
C HIS A 225 -2.42 -11.54 -16.24
N PHE A 226 -3.08 -12.37 -15.43
CA PHE A 226 -4.51 -12.28 -15.35
C PHE A 226 -4.76 -10.86 -14.89
N PRO A 227 -5.38 -10.00 -15.70
CA PRO A 227 -5.54 -8.62 -15.32
C PRO A 227 -6.39 -8.62 -14.05
N GLU A 228 -5.85 -8.17 -12.92
CA GLU A 228 -6.60 -8.05 -11.66
C GLU A 228 -7.81 -7.10 -11.82
N THR A 229 -7.76 -6.25 -12.86
CA THR A 229 -8.77 -5.28 -13.25
C THR A 229 -9.20 -5.52 -14.69
N TRP A 230 -10.50 -5.74 -14.92
CA TRP A 230 -11.07 -5.94 -16.25
C TRP A 230 -11.56 -4.63 -16.88
N LEU A 231 -12.38 -3.85 -16.16
CA LEU A 231 -12.97 -2.60 -16.66
C LEU A 231 -12.46 -1.41 -15.84
N TRP A 232 -12.19 -0.28 -16.50
CA TRP A 232 -11.85 0.99 -15.86
C TRP A 232 -12.20 2.16 -16.79
N ASP A 233 -13.51 2.39 -16.99
CA ASP A 233 -14.00 3.28 -18.05
C ASP A 233 -15.03 4.31 -17.55
N LEU A 234 -15.19 5.37 -18.33
CA LEU A 234 -16.19 6.41 -18.13
C LEU A 234 -17.27 6.33 -19.22
N TYR A 235 -18.53 6.28 -18.80
CA TYR A 235 -19.68 6.26 -19.68
C TYR A 235 -20.62 7.42 -19.38
N SER A 236 -20.88 8.26 -20.38
CA SER A 236 -21.97 9.24 -20.30
C SER A 236 -23.32 8.57 -20.61
N VAL A 237 -24.30 8.74 -19.71
CA VAL A 237 -25.67 8.23 -19.85
C VAL A 237 -26.51 9.23 -20.64
N GLY A 238 -27.25 8.73 -21.63
CA GLY A 238 -28.05 9.53 -22.54
C GLY A 238 -29.26 10.21 -21.87
N PRO A 239 -30.07 10.94 -22.67
CA PRO A 239 -31.26 11.64 -22.17
C PRO A 239 -32.35 10.70 -21.62
N SER A 240 -32.31 9.41 -21.99
CA SER A 240 -33.22 8.37 -21.49
C SER A 240 -32.88 7.86 -20.08
N GLY A 241 -31.71 8.20 -19.53
CA GLY A 241 -31.26 7.68 -18.23
C GLY A 241 -30.82 6.21 -18.25
N ASN A 242 -30.76 5.59 -19.44
CA ASN A 242 -30.29 4.23 -19.63
C ASN A 242 -29.18 4.16 -20.69
N LYS A 243 -28.27 3.20 -20.53
CA LYS A 243 -27.23 2.90 -21.51
C LYS A 243 -26.87 1.42 -21.43
N ASN A 244 -26.80 0.78 -22.58
CA ASN A 244 -26.29 -0.59 -22.71
C ASN A 244 -24.95 -0.55 -23.43
N VAL A 245 -23.95 -1.20 -22.87
CA VAL A 245 -22.60 -1.29 -23.42
C VAL A 245 -22.25 -2.76 -23.59
N THR A 246 -21.78 -3.15 -24.76
CA THR A 246 -21.24 -4.50 -24.98
C THR A 246 -19.78 -4.51 -24.55
N VAL A 247 -19.44 -5.42 -23.63
CA VAL A 247 -18.07 -5.59 -23.11
C VAL A 247 -17.60 -7.01 -23.37
N THR A 248 -16.32 -7.16 -23.75
CA THR A 248 -15.68 -8.47 -23.92
C THR A 248 -15.13 -8.94 -22.60
N VAL A 249 -15.54 -10.14 -22.19
CA VAL A 249 -15.17 -10.74 -20.91
C VAL A 249 -13.74 -11.29 -20.95
N PRO A 250 -12.91 -11.15 -19.90
CA PRO A 250 -11.54 -11.63 -19.93
C PRO A 250 -11.45 -13.16 -19.98
N SER A 251 -10.29 -13.65 -20.38
CA SER A 251 -9.99 -15.10 -20.44
C SER A 251 -9.95 -15.80 -19.07
N SER A 252 -9.96 -15.06 -17.94
CA SER A 252 -9.85 -15.60 -16.58
C SER A 252 -11.16 -16.22 -16.11
N ILE A 253 -11.08 -17.43 -15.53
CA ILE A 253 -12.24 -18.21 -15.06
C ILE A 253 -12.46 -17.92 -13.58
N THR A 254 -13.02 -16.74 -13.30
CA THR A 254 -13.25 -16.24 -11.94
C THR A 254 -14.60 -15.53 -11.84
N GLU A 255 -14.97 -15.11 -10.64
CA GLU A 255 -16.10 -14.20 -10.44
C GLU A 255 -15.61 -12.75 -10.51
N TRP A 256 -16.13 -12.00 -11.47
CA TRP A 256 -15.84 -10.58 -11.61
C TRP A 256 -16.87 -9.75 -10.84
N LYS A 257 -16.39 -8.85 -9.98
CA LYS A 257 -17.21 -7.89 -9.25
C LYS A 257 -17.10 -6.53 -9.91
N ALA A 258 -18.22 -6.04 -10.44
CA ALA A 258 -18.32 -4.74 -11.09
C ALA A 258 -19.06 -3.74 -10.20
N SER A 259 -18.53 -2.54 -10.14
CA SER A 259 -19.10 -1.43 -9.36
C SER A 259 -19.13 -0.17 -10.22
N MET A 260 -20.03 0.75 -9.84
CA MET A 260 -20.24 1.98 -10.59
C MET A 260 -20.62 3.13 -9.66
N PHE A 261 -20.09 4.32 -9.95
CA PHE A 261 -20.64 5.56 -9.42
C PHE A 261 -20.89 6.56 -10.55
N CYS A 262 -21.88 7.42 -10.40
CA CYS A 262 -22.21 8.44 -11.39
C CYS A 262 -22.30 9.83 -10.77
N THR A 263 -21.89 10.83 -11.54
CA THR A 263 -21.98 12.25 -11.18
C THR A 263 -22.73 13.02 -12.26
N GLY A 264 -23.58 13.96 -11.85
CA GLY A 264 -24.36 14.77 -12.77
C GLY A 264 -25.10 15.89 -12.06
N ARG A 265 -26.08 16.50 -12.74
CA ARG A 265 -26.92 17.57 -12.15
C ARG A 265 -27.69 17.11 -10.91
N ASN A 266 -28.01 15.82 -10.82
CA ASN A 266 -28.68 15.23 -9.67
C ASN A 266 -27.70 14.84 -8.54
N GLY A 267 -26.43 15.24 -8.63
CA GLY A 267 -25.39 14.95 -7.66
C GLY A 267 -24.69 13.61 -7.92
N PHE A 268 -24.02 13.13 -6.88
CA PHE A 268 -23.36 11.82 -6.84
C PHE A 268 -24.38 10.70 -6.63
N GLY A 269 -24.10 9.51 -7.17
CA GLY A 269 -24.83 8.27 -6.91
C GLY A 269 -23.91 7.06 -7.03
N PHE A 270 -24.15 6.03 -6.21
CA PHE A 270 -23.34 4.82 -6.15
C PHE A 270 -24.24 3.59 -6.34
N ALA A 271 -23.84 2.69 -7.23
CA ALA A 271 -24.57 1.46 -7.53
C ALA A 271 -24.15 0.33 -6.60
N PRO A 272 -25.07 -0.60 -6.27
CA PRO A 272 -24.66 -1.88 -5.67
C PRO A 272 -23.76 -2.67 -6.62
N THR A 273 -22.85 -3.46 -6.06
CA THR A 273 -21.93 -4.30 -6.83
C THR A 273 -22.68 -5.38 -7.60
N SER A 274 -22.42 -5.49 -8.89
CA SER A 274 -22.92 -6.53 -9.78
C SER A 274 -21.85 -7.60 -9.96
N SER A 275 -22.25 -8.86 -10.15
CA SER A 275 -21.31 -9.99 -10.29
C SER A 275 -21.54 -10.73 -11.60
N LEU A 276 -20.46 -11.15 -12.25
CA LEU A 276 -20.47 -12.00 -13.43
C LEU A 276 -19.58 -13.22 -13.19
N LEU A 277 -20.17 -14.41 -13.26
CA LEU A 277 -19.43 -15.66 -13.14
C LEU A 277 -18.89 -16.09 -14.51
N VAL A 278 -17.57 -16.15 -14.64
CA VAL A 278 -16.93 -16.72 -15.83
C VAL A 278 -16.58 -18.16 -15.54
N PHE A 279 -17.20 -19.07 -16.28
CA PHE A 279 -17.12 -20.50 -16.00
C PHE A 279 -16.86 -21.29 -17.28
N LYS A 280 -15.92 -22.23 -17.21
CA LYS A 280 -15.68 -23.25 -18.24
C LYS A 280 -16.04 -24.64 -17.71
N PRO A 281 -16.67 -25.51 -18.53
CA PRO A 281 -16.97 -26.89 -18.15
C PRO A 281 -15.75 -27.71 -17.72
N PHE A 282 -14.62 -27.50 -18.39
CA PHE A 282 -13.33 -28.06 -18.04
C PHE A 282 -12.26 -26.98 -18.17
N LEU A 283 -11.24 -27.05 -17.31
CA LEU A 283 -10.10 -26.13 -17.32
C LEU A 283 -8.88 -26.86 -17.86
N VAL A 284 -8.15 -26.23 -18.76
CA VAL A 284 -6.91 -26.76 -19.32
C VAL A 284 -5.74 -25.91 -18.83
N GLU A 285 -4.78 -26.57 -18.18
CA GLU A 285 -3.56 -25.95 -17.68
C GLU A 285 -2.34 -26.53 -18.39
N LEU A 286 -1.66 -25.71 -19.17
CA LEU A 286 -0.42 -26.08 -19.84
C LEU A 286 0.79 -25.76 -18.95
N THR A 287 1.51 -26.77 -18.49
CA THR A 287 2.76 -26.61 -17.74
C THR A 287 3.92 -26.44 -18.71
N LEU A 288 4.43 -25.21 -18.82
CA LEU A 288 5.58 -24.86 -19.65
C LEU A 288 6.78 -24.46 -18.77
N PRO A 289 8.01 -24.86 -19.13
CA PRO A 289 9.20 -24.25 -18.55
C PRO A 289 9.30 -22.78 -18.96
N SER A 290 10.05 -21.97 -18.21
CA SER A 290 10.25 -20.54 -18.53
C SER A 290 11.01 -20.36 -19.85
N SER A 291 11.94 -21.26 -20.15
CA SER A 291 12.64 -21.33 -21.43
C SER A 291 13.10 -22.76 -21.75
N VAL A 292 13.35 -23.03 -23.02
CA VAL A 292 13.93 -24.28 -23.53
C VAL A 292 15.14 -23.98 -24.39
N ILE A 293 16.06 -24.94 -24.50
CA ILE A 293 17.24 -24.81 -25.35
C ILE A 293 16.91 -25.38 -26.74
N GLN A 294 17.36 -24.71 -27.80
CA GLN A 294 17.23 -25.18 -29.17
C GLN A 294 17.84 -26.58 -29.33
N GLY A 295 17.16 -27.47 -30.04
CA GLY A 295 17.63 -28.84 -30.30
C GLY A 295 17.39 -29.83 -29.14
N GLU A 296 17.08 -29.36 -27.93
CA GLU A 296 16.74 -30.23 -26.80
C GLU A 296 15.28 -30.69 -26.84
N THR A 297 15.04 -31.95 -26.47
CA THR A 297 13.70 -32.49 -26.30
C THR A 297 13.22 -32.26 -24.87
N PHE A 298 12.10 -31.57 -24.71
CA PHE A 298 11.45 -31.36 -23.42
C PHE A 298 10.08 -32.06 -23.36
N ILE A 299 9.56 -32.23 -22.15
CA ILE A 299 8.25 -32.83 -21.91
C ILE A 299 7.24 -31.72 -21.64
N LEU A 300 6.35 -31.50 -22.60
CA LEU A 300 5.19 -30.64 -22.46
C LEU A 300 4.09 -31.39 -21.72
N LYS A 301 3.55 -30.83 -20.64
CA LYS A 301 2.43 -31.41 -19.88
C LYS A 301 1.21 -30.51 -19.95
N ALA A 302 0.04 -31.09 -20.21
CA ALA A 302 -1.25 -30.41 -20.10
C ALA A 302 -2.12 -31.16 -19.11
N THR A 303 -2.58 -30.48 -18.07
CA THR A 303 -3.52 -31.03 -17.09
C THR A 303 -4.91 -30.48 -17.38
N ILE A 304 -5.89 -31.36 -17.46
CA ILE A 304 -7.29 -31.01 -17.72
C ILE A 304 -8.08 -31.37 -16.48
N PHE A 305 -8.78 -30.37 -15.93
CA PHE A 305 -9.63 -30.48 -14.76
C PHE A 305 -11.08 -30.44 -15.20
N ASN A 306 -11.90 -31.33 -14.65
CA ASN A 306 -13.34 -31.30 -14.87
C ASN A 306 -14.04 -30.51 -13.77
N ASN A 307 -14.74 -29.44 -14.14
CA ASN A 307 -15.50 -28.62 -13.22
C ASN A 307 -17.00 -29.01 -13.20
N LEU A 308 -17.40 -30.01 -13.99
CA LEU A 308 -18.74 -30.56 -14.00
C LEU A 308 -18.84 -31.81 -13.13
N GLN A 309 -19.99 -32.01 -12.53
CA GLN A 309 -20.32 -33.19 -11.73
C GLN A 309 -20.74 -34.40 -12.61
N ARG A 310 -20.24 -34.49 -13.85
CA ARG A 310 -20.53 -35.56 -14.82
C ARG A 310 -19.26 -35.97 -15.56
N CYS A 311 -19.16 -37.24 -15.94
CA CYS A 311 -18.02 -37.72 -16.72
C CYS A 311 -18.07 -37.27 -18.19
N MET A 312 -16.92 -36.92 -18.75
CA MET A 312 -16.75 -36.52 -20.15
C MET A 312 -15.60 -37.29 -20.81
N LYS A 313 -15.69 -37.52 -22.12
CA LYS A 313 -14.59 -38.08 -22.91
C LYS A 313 -13.83 -36.93 -23.56
N ILE A 314 -12.62 -36.66 -23.09
CA ILE A 314 -11.79 -35.55 -23.57
C ILE A 314 -10.75 -36.08 -24.57
N GLN A 315 -10.59 -35.37 -25.67
CA GLN A 315 -9.53 -35.56 -26.66
C GLN A 315 -8.65 -34.31 -26.70
N VAL A 316 -7.33 -34.52 -26.70
CA VAL A 316 -6.31 -33.47 -26.80
C VAL A 316 -5.57 -33.60 -28.12
N SER A 317 -5.27 -32.46 -28.75
CA SER A 317 -4.44 -32.38 -29.94
C SER A 317 -3.53 -31.16 -29.85
N LEU A 318 -2.26 -31.35 -30.17
CA LEU A 318 -1.28 -30.28 -30.19
C LEU A 318 -1.10 -29.81 -31.64
N GLU A 319 -1.32 -28.53 -31.91
CA GLU A 319 -1.12 -27.98 -33.25
C GLU A 319 0.37 -27.72 -33.48
N MET A 320 0.92 -28.32 -34.53
CA MET A 320 2.35 -28.22 -34.86
C MET A 320 2.57 -27.18 -35.94
N PHE A 321 3.34 -26.13 -35.60
CA PHE A 321 3.96 -25.27 -36.60
C PHE A 321 5.33 -25.84 -36.98
N ALA A 322 5.89 -25.40 -38.12
CA ALA A 322 7.21 -25.77 -38.64
C ALA A 322 8.41 -25.44 -37.70
N GLN A 323 8.14 -25.08 -36.45
CA GLN A 323 9.07 -24.60 -35.44
C GLN A 323 9.35 -25.68 -34.36
N PHE A 324 8.49 -26.70 -34.27
CA PHE A 324 8.57 -27.76 -33.27
C PHE A 324 8.45 -29.15 -33.92
N GLN A 325 9.29 -30.08 -33.50
CA GLN A 325 9.19 -31.49 -33.87
C GLN A 325 8.75 -32.36 -32.69
N MET A 326 7.71 -33.17 -32.89
CA MET A 326 7.26 -34.14 -31.90
C MET A 326 7.96 -35.48 -32.09
N LYS A 327 8.50 -36.03 -31.00
CA LYS A 327 9.04 -37.40 -31.00
C LYS A 327 7.91 -38.41 -30.77
N PRO A 328 7.93 -39.56 -31.47
CA PRO A 328 6.92 -40.60 -31.30
C PRO A 328 6.91 -41.12 -29.85
N CYS A 329 5.72 -41.34 -29.31
CA CYS A 329 5.51 -41.91 -27.98
C CYS A 329 4.60 -43.13 -28.11
N GLN A 330 5.12 -44.34 -27.82
CA GLN A 330 4.38 -45.60 -27.97
C GLN A 330 3.23 -45.76 -26.95
N ASP A 331 3.35 -45.15 -25.77
CA ASP A 331 2.38 -45.31 -24.67
C ASP A 331 1.50 -44.06 -24.42
N CYS A 332 1.61 -43.02 -25.26
CA CYS A 332 0.86 -41.79 -25.05
C CYS A 332 -0.54 -41.90 -25.65
N VAL A 333 -1.56 -41.88 -24.78
CA VAL A 333 -2.97 -41.85 -25.18
C VAL A 333 -3.49 -40.42 -25.04
N TYR A 334 -3.99 -39.87 -26.16
CA TYR A 334 -4.48 -38.48 -26.25
C TYR A 334 -6.00 -38.36 -26.11
N SER A 335 -6.67 -39.43 -25.67
CA SER A 335 -8.10 -39.44 -25.38
C SER A 335 -8.38 -40.21 -24.10
N SER A 336 -8.99 -39.56 -23.11
CA SER A 336 -9.29 -40.19 -21.81
C SER A 336 -10.65 -39.74 -21.29
N CYS A 337 -11.25 -40.62 -20.50
CA CYS A 337 -12.37 -40.25 -19.65
C CYS A 337 -11.89 -39.36 -18.51
N LEU A 338 -12.69 -38.35 -18.18
CA LEU A 338 -12.46 -37.38 -17.13
C LEU A 338 -13.76 -37.22 -16.34
N CYS A 339 -13.80 -37.76 -15.12
CA CYS A 339 -14.97 -37.73 -14.26
C CYS A 339 -15.01 -36.51 -13.34
N ALA A 340 -16.07 -36.38 -12.53
CA ALA A 340 -16.29 -35.23 -11.66
C ALA A 340 -15.10 -35.02 -10.72
N ASP A 341 -14.63 -33.77 -10.63
CA ASP A 341 -13.52 -33.35 -9.77
C ASP A 341 -12.20 -34.12 -10.01
N GLU A 342 -12.09 -34.79 -11.16
CA GLU A 342 -10.89 -35.49 -11.59
C GLU A 342 -10.00 -34.57 -12.44
N ALA A 343 -8.70 -34.81 -12.39
CA ALA A 343 -7.71 -34.20 -13.26
C ALA A 343 -6.95 -35.28 -14.05
N LYS A 344 -6.77 -35.08 -15.35
CA LYS A 344 -5.93 -35.94 -16.20
C LYS A 344 -4.82 -35.15 -16.84
N THR A 345 -3.62 -35.72 -16.87
CA THR A 345 -2.44 -35.09 -17.46
C THR A 345 -2.02 -35.83 -18.73
N PHE A 346 -1.86 -35.07 -19.80
CA PHE A 346 -1.36 -35.53 -21.09
C PHE A 346 0.04 -34.98 -21.32
N GLN A 347 0.90 -35.76 -21.99
CA GLN A 347 2.30 -35.40 -22.19
C GLN A 347 2.75 -35.59 -23.64
N TRP A 348 3.59 -34.66 -24.09
CA TRP A 348 4.23 -34.68 -25.41
C TRP A 348 5.74 -34.50 -25.26
N ARG A 349 6.52 -35.24 -26.05
CA ARG A 349 7.96 -35.00 -26.19
C ARG A 349 8.18 -34.10 -27.40
N VAL A 350 8.58 -32.87 -27.15
CA VAL A 350 8.67 -31.81 -28.17
C VAL A 350 10.11 -31.31 -28.24
N THR A 351 10.62 -31.08 -29.44
CA THR A 351 11.94 -30.51 -29.71
C THR A 351 11.77 -29.16 -30.41
N ALA A 352 12.43 -28.11 -29.92
CA ALA A 352 12.37 -26.77 -30.49
C ALA A 352 13.47 -26.59 -31.55
N GLU A 353 13.10 -26.19 -32.77
CA GLU A 353 14.05 -26.05 -33.88
C GLU A 353 14.42 -24.59 -34.17
N GLN A 354 13.52 -23.65 -33.88
CA GLN A 354 13.73 -22.23 -34.12
C GLN A 354 13.97 -21.46 -32.82
N LEU A 355 14.82 -20.43 -32.89
CA LEU A 355 15.10 -19.53 -31.78
C LEU A 355 13.99 -18.48 -31.62
N GLY A 356 13.82 -17.98 -30.38
CA GLY A 356 12.94 -16.85 -30.08
C GLY A 356 11.65 -17.23 -29.35
N LEU A 357 10.67 -16.34 -29.41
CA LEU A 357 9.35 -16.50 -28.77
C LEU A 357 8.41 -17.22 -29.73
N LEU A 358 8.07 -18.46 -29.41
CA LEU A 358 7.24 -19.34 -30.25
C LEU A 358 5.89 -19.62 -29.60
N ASN A 359 4.85 -19.76 -30.42
CA ASN A 359 3.50 -20.09 -29.96
C ASN A 359 3.29 -21.60 -29.89
N ILE A 360 2.79 -22.09 -28.75
CA ILE A 360 2.33 -23.45 -28.55
C ILE A 360 0.82 -23.43 -28.39
N THR A 361 0.11 -24.06 -29.33
CA THR A 361 -1.36 -24.12 -29.36
C THR A 361 -1.84 -25.54 -29.07
N LEU A 362 -2.62 -25.68 -28.00
CA LEU A 362 -3.24 -26.93 -27.57
C LEU A 362 -4.75 -26.84 -27.80
N ASN A 363 -5.29 -27.80 -28.55
CA ASN A 363 -6.72 -27.95 -28.79
C ASN A 363 -7.26 -29.12 -27.96
N THR A 364 -8.36 -28.84 -27.25
CA THR A 364 -9.03 -29.77 -26.35
C THR A 364 -10.50 -29.83 -26.68
N GLU A 365 -11.06 -31.02 -26.79
CA GLU A 365 -12.47 -31.20 -27.13
C GLU A 365 -13.13 -32.32 -26.32
N ALA A 366 -14.36 -32.07 -25.86
CA ALA A 366 -15.25 -33.09 -25.33
C ALA A 366 -15.96 -33.79 -26.49
N VAL A 367 -15.66 -35.07 -26.70
CA VAL A 367 -16.14 -35.86 -27.84
C VAL A 367 -17.40 -36.62 -27.45
N ALA A 368 -18.39 -36.66 -28.35
CA ALA A 368 -19.54 -37.54 -28.21
C ALA A 368 -19.15 -38.97 -28.62
N THR A 369 -19.17 -39.91 -27.66
CA THR A 369 -18.86 -41.32 -27.91
C THR A 369 -19.94 -42.22 -27.32
N GLU A 370 -20.16 -43.38 -27.96
CA GLU A 370 -21.04 -44.43 -27.40
C GLU A 370 -20.35 -45.23 -26.28
N ASP A 371 -19.01 -45.22 -26.26
CA ASP A 371 -18.21 -45.86 -25.22
C ASP A 371 -18.47 -45.23 -23.85
N LEU A 372 -18.68 -46.08 -22.85
CA LEU A 372 -18.91 -45.64 -21.46
C LEU A 372 -17.60 -45.17 -20.82
N CYS A 373 -17.69 -44.05 -20.08
CA CYS A 373 -16.65 -43.63 -19.17
C CYS A 373 -16.95 -44.18 -17.78
N GLY A 374 -16.42 -45.37 -17.48
CA GLY A 374 -16.82 -46.12 -16.29
C GLY A 374 -18.21 -46.71 -16.48
N GLU A 375 -19.19 -46.25 -15.69
CA GLU A 375 -20.58 -46.72 -15.75
C GLU A 375 -21.54 -45.72 -16.45
N GLU A 376 -21.07 -44.51 -16.76
CA GLU A 376 -21.91 -43.45 -17.32
C GLU A 376 -21.59 -43.16 -18.80
N LYS A 377 -22.62 -42.74 -19.54
CA LYS A 377 -22.43 -42.19 -20.90
C LYS A 377 -21.76 -40.82 -20.80
N PRO A 378 -20.68 -40.55 -21.57
CA PRO A 378 -19.98 -39.28 -21.51
C PRO A 378 -20.90 -38.10 -21.84
N PHE A 379 -20.92 -37.11 -20.97
CA PHE A 379 -21.64 -35.86 -21.20
C PHE A 379 -20.86 -34.96 -22.15
N VAL A 380 -21.58 -34.26 -23.04
CA VAL A 380 -20.99 -33.25 -23.93
C VAL A 380 -21.67 -31.91 -23.64
N PRO A 381 -20.92 -30.89 -23.19
CA PRO A 381 -21.51 -29.59 -22.86
C PRO A 381 -21.91 -28.84 -24.14
N ASN A 382 -23.13 -28.27 -24.15
CA ASN A 382 -23.65 -27.49 -25.29
C ASN A 382 -22.84 -26.21 -25.57
N LYS A 383 -22.18 -25.65 -24.55
CA LYS A 383 -21.32 -24.47 -24.63
C LYS A 383 -19.97 -24.80 -24.01
N GLY A 384 -18.87 -24.43 -24.66
CA GLY A 384 -17.52 -24.73 -24.19
C GLY A 384 -17.11 -26.19 -24.41
N GLN A 385 -17.62 -26.82 -25.48
CA GLN A 385 -17.22 -28.18 -25.88
C GLN A 385 -15.74 -28.27 -26.26
N LYS A 386 -15.22 -27.21 -26.89
CA LYS A 386 -13.83 -27.11 -27.30
C LYS A 386 -13.16 -25.95 -26.58
N ASP A 387 -11.92 -26.14 -26.17
CA ASP A 387 -11.05 -25.10 -25.65
C ASP A 387 -9.71 -25.13 -26.40
N THR A 388 -9.20 -23.95 -26.74
CA THR A 388 -7.93 -23.77 -27.43
C THR A 388 -7.06 -22.83 -26.62
N ILE A 389 -5.90 -23.30 -26.20
CA ILE A 389 -4.95 -22.51 -25.42
C ILE A 389 -3.68 -22.30 -26.23
N THR A 390 -3.35 -21.02 -26.45
CA THR A 390 -2.05 -20.63 -27.00
C THR A 390 -1.19 -20.00 -25.91
N LYS A 391 0.04 -20.49 -25.75
CA LYS A 391 1.05 -19.91 -24.85
C LYS A 391 2.36 -19.66 -25.59
N LEU A 392 3.06 -18.58 -25.23
CA LEU A 392 4.40 -18.27 -25.71
C LEU A 392 5.45 -19.05 -24.92
N LEU A 393 6.41 -19.66 -25.61
CA LEU A 393 7.58 -20.30 -25.04
C LEU A 393 8.84 -19.65 -25.60
N LEU A 394 9.77 -19.28 -24.72
CA LEU A 394 11.07 -18.72 -25.10
C LEU A 394 12.07 -19.85 -25.40
N VAL A 395 12.55 -19.91 -26.64
CA VAL A 395 13.64 -20.81 -27.06
C VAL A 395 14.95 -20.05 -27.05
N ARG A 396 15.89 -20.52 -26.23
CA ARG A 396 17.25 -19.98 -26.10
C ARG A 396 18.22 -20.78 -26.96
N PRO A 397 19.29 -20.14 -27.46
CA PRO A 397 20.38 -20.85 -28.12
C PRO A 397 21.11 -21.74 -27.13
N GLU A 398 21.78 -22.75 -27.66
CA GLU A 398 22.69 -23.61 -26.90
C GLU A 398 23.95 -22.84 -26.43
N GLY A 399 24.61 -23.37 -25.40
CA GLY A 399 25.86 -22.82 -24.86
C GLY A 399 25.70 -21.81 -23.73
N VAL A 400 26.81 -21.18 -23.34
CA VAL A 400 26.90 -20.23 -22.21
C VAL A 400 27.00 -18.80 -22.75
N LEU A 401 26.11 -17.91 -22.28
CA LEU A 401 26.13 -16.51 -22.66
C LEU A 401 27.38 -15.81 -22.12
N VAL A 402 28.17 -15.21 -23.02
CA VAL A 402 29.29 -14.34 -22.67
C VAL A 402 28.94 -12.90 -23.04
N GLU A 403 28.78 -12.05 -22.04
CA GLU A 403 28.46 -10.64 -22.23
C GLU A 403 29.73 -9.78 -22.09
N LYS A 404 29.92 -8.85 -23.04
CA LYS A 404 31.00 -7.84 -22.98
C LYS A 404 30.36 -6.47 -23.06
N ALA A 405 30.56 -5.66 -22.02
CA ALA A 405 30.08 -4.29 -21.98
C ALA A 405 31.19 -3.32 -22.36
N HIS A 406 30.87 -2.34 -23.21
CA HIS A 406 31.71 -1.19 -23.49
C HIS A 406 30.93 0.06 -23.09
N SER A 407 31.44 0.84 -22.14
CA SER A 407 30.81 2.07 -21.66
C SER A 407 31.71 3.26 -21.91
N SER A 408 31.13 4.35 -22.40
CA SER A 408 31.87 5.60 -22.62
C SER A 408 31.00 6.83 -22.38
N ILE A 409 31.65 7.94 -22.03
CA ILE A 409 31.01 9.22 -21.73
C ILE A 409 31.42 10.22 -22.81
N LEU A 410 30.45 10.64 -23.63
CA LEU A 410 30.66 11.60 -24.70
C LEU A 410 30.15 12.98 -24.28
N CYS A 411 31.07 13.89 -23.95
CA CYS A 411 30.76 15.27 -23.59
C CYS A 411 31.11 16.23 -24.74
N PRO A 412 30.19 16.52 -25.68
CA PRO A 412 30.47 17.45 -26.76
C PRO A 412 30.69 18.86 -26.19
N LYS A 413 31.88 19.43 -26.38
CA LYS A 413 32.10 20.86 -26.15
C LYS A 413 31.39 21.63 -27.28
N LYS A 414 30.78 22.78 -26.96
CA LYS A 414 30.03 23.62 -27.93
C LYS A 414 30.78 23.69 -29.29
N GLY A 415 30.17 23.13 -30.32
CA GLY A 415 30.65 23.21 -31.71
C GLY A 415 31.27 21.94 -32.30
N ASN A 416 31.79 21.00 -31.50
CA ASN A 416 32.41 19.77 -32.01
C ASN A 416 31.63 18.52 -31.57
N PRO A 417 31.12 17.68 -32.49
CA PRO A 417 30.53 16.41 -32.13
C PRO A 417 31.59 15.48 -31.54
N ALA A 418 31.33 14.93 -30.36
CA ALA A 418 32.13 13.85 -29.79
C ALA A 418 31.71 12.54 -30.45
N GLN A 419 32.67 11.78 -30.99
CA GLN A 419 32.44 10.51 -31.66
C GLN A 419 33.41 9.45 -31.12
N GLU A 420 32.90 8.23 -30.95
CA GLU A 420 33.69 7.06 -30.61
C GLU A 420 33.20 5.87 -31.45
N SER A 421 34.12 5.06 -31.95
CA SER A 421 33.82 3.85 -32.70
C SER A 421 34.03 2.62 -31.81
N VAL A 422 33.00 1.79 -31.67
CA VAL A 422 33.06 0.54 -30.90
C VAL A 422 33.11 -0.65 -31.85
N SER A 423 34.17 -1.45 -31.78
CA SER A 423 34.31 -2.68 -32.58
C SER A 423 33.80 -3.89 -31.82
N LEU A 424 32.75 -4.54 -32.32
CA LEU A 424 32.20 -5.76 -31.74
C LEU A 424 32.95 -6.99 -32.31
N MET A 425 33.95 -7.47 -31.57
CA MET A 425 34.66 -8.72 -31.93
C MET A 425 33.94 -9.93 -31.36
N LEU A 426 33.44 -10.79 -32.25
CA LEU A 426 32.81 -12.06 -31.91
C LEU A 426 33.85 -13.19 -31.87
N PRO A 427 33.78 -14.11 -30.89
CA PRO A 427 34.64 -15.28 -30.89
C PRO A 427 34.21 -16.29 -31.97
N LEU A 428 35.08 -17.23 -32.33
CA LEU A 428 34.82 -18.19 -33.43
C LEU A 428 33.73 -19.23 -33.11
N ASN A 429 33.43 -19.45 -31.83
CA ASN A 429 32.50 -20.46 -31.33
C ASN A 429 31.09 -19.91 -31.06
N VAL A 430 30.66 -18.90 -31.82
CA VAL A 430 29.34 -18.29 -31.67
C VAL A 430 28.27 -19.15 -32.33
N VAL A 431 27.19 -19.40 -31.59
CA VAL A 431 25.99 -20.06 -32.09
C VAL A 431 25.19 -19.08 -32.96
N GLU A 432 24.74 -19.52 -34.14
CA GLU A 432 23.96 -18.67 -35.04
C GLU A 432 22.68 -18.16 -34.37
N GLY A 433 22.35 -16.88 -34.59
CA GLY A 433 21.17 -16.23 -33.99
C GLY A 433 21.29 -15.90 -32.50
N SER A 434 22.38 -16.27 -31.82
CA SER A 434 22.61 -15.93 -30.40
C SER A 434 23.12 -14.49 -30.17
N VAL A 435 23.69 -13.87 -31.21
CA VAL A 435 24.34 -12.56 -31.11
C VAL A 435 23.28 -11.47 -30.97
N ARG A 436 23.39 -10.69 -29.89
CA ARG A 436 22.62 -9.48 -29.69
C ARG A 436 23.55 -8.35 -29.24
N ALA A 437 23.33 -7.15 -29.78
CA ALA A 437 24.01 -5.94 -29.35
C ALA A 437 22.95 -4.93 -28.89
N THR A 438 23.07 -4.47 -27.65
CA THR A 438 22.20 -3.45 -27.08
C THR A 438 23.01 -2.18 -26.87
N ILE A 439 22.45 -1.04 -27.28
CA ILE A 439 23.05 0.27 -27.06
C ILE A 439 22.06 1.05 -26.21
N SER A 440 22.50 1.47 -25.03
CA SER A 440 21.76 2.39 -24.16
C SER A 440 22.46 3.74 -24.16
N VAL A 441 21.71 4.80 -24.42
CA VAL A 441 22.21 6.18 -24.39
C VAL A 441 21.46 6.92 -23.30
N THR A 442 22.20 7.36 -22.29
CA THR A 442 21.66 8.14 -21.18
C THR A 442 22.39 9.46 -21.12
N GLY A 443 21.65 10.58 -21.08
CA GLY A 443 22.23 11.93 -20.99
C GLY A 443 22.76 12.28 -19.60
N ASP A 444 22.62 11.36 -18.64
CA ASP A 444 22.96 11.57 -17.25
C ASP A 444 23.58 10.31 -16.66
N LEU A 445 24.73 10.46 -15.98
CA LEU A 445 25.50 9.37 -15.40
C LEU A 445 24.69 8.59 -14.34
N MET A 446 23.80 9.26 -13.60
CA MET A 446 22.91 8.58 -12.64
C MET A 446 21.49 8.39 -13.17
N GLY A 447 21.23 8.71 -14.44
CA GLY A 447 19.89 8.59 -15.03
C GLY A 447 19.33 7.16 -14.97
N THR A 448 20.18 6.14 -15.10
CA THR A 448 19.80 4.72 -14.94
C THR A 448 19.55 4.34 -13.47
N ALA A 449 20.29 4.92 -12.53
CA ALA A 449 20.05 4.70 -11.11
C ALA A 449 18.71 5.32 -10.67
N LEU A 450 18.34 6.48 -11.24
CA LEU A 450 17.06 7.12 -10.95
C LEU A 450 15.84 6.38 -11.52
N GLN A 451 15.99 5.57 -12.57
CA GLN A 451 14.85 4.79 -13.09
C GLN A 451 14.26 3.83 -12.04
N ASN A 452 15.05 3.51 -10.99
CA ASN A 452 14.63 2.67 -9.87
C ASN A 452 14.49 3.47 -8.55
N LEU A 453 14.09 4.73 -8.63
CA LEU A 453 13.89 5.63 -7.49
C LEU A 453 13.00 5.03 -6.38
N ASP A 454 11.95 4.29 -6.75
CA ASP A 454 11.00 3.71 -5.80
C ASP A 454 11.64 2.67 -4.86
N HIS A 455 12.71 1.99 -5.32
CA HIS A 455 13.48 1.06 -4.50
C HIS A 455 14.61 1.74 -3.72
N LEU A 456 15.11 2.88 -4.19
CA LEU A 456 16.15 3.68 -3.52
C LEU A 456 15.58 4.57 -2.41
N VAL A 457 14.36 5.08 -2.59
CA VAL A 457 13.70 6.01 -1.66
C VAL A 457 12.62 5.27 -0.89
N GLN A 458 13.03 4.60 0.18
CA GLN A 458 12.14 3.88 1.08
C GLN A 458 11.99 4.60 2.42
N MET A 459 10.92 4.30 3.16
CA MET A 459 10.73 4.86 4.49
C MET A 459 11.79 4.29 5.45
N PRO A 460 12.59 5.12 6.15
CA PRO A 460 13.57 4.64 7.12
C PRO A 460 12.91 3.89 8.28
N HIS A 461 13.48 2.74 8.63
CA HIS A 461 13.03 1.84 9.69
C HIS A 461 14.19 0.92 10.13
N GLY A 462 13.96 0.10 11.15
CA GLY A 462 14.95 -0.85 11.66
C GLY A 462 15.85 -0.25 12.73
N CYS A 463 16.97 -0.93 13.01
CA CYS A 463 17.99 -0.51 13.97
C CYS A 463 18.81 0.69 13.46
N GLY A 464 19.70 1.25 14.29
CA GLY A 464 20.47 2.45 13.98
C GLY A 464 21.31 2.34 12.69
N GLU A 465 21.78 1.14 12.33
CA GLU A 465 22.50 0.89 11.07
C GLU A 465 21.54 0.86 9.87
N GLN A 466 20.51 0.00 9.94
CA GLN A 466 19.52 -0.19 8.87
C GLN A 466 18.76 1.10 8.55
N ASN A 467 18.44 1.89 9.58
CA ASN A 467 17.80 3.17 9.42
C ASN A 467 18.66 4.13 8.59
N MET A 468 19.98 4.13 8.80
CA MET A 468 20.92 4.95 8.02
C MET A 468 21.12 4.46 6.58
N VAL A 469 21.04 3.15 6.33
CA VAL A 469 21.02 2.59 4.95
C VAL A 469 19.88 3.17 4.14
N LEU A 470 18.73 3.43 4.77
CA LEU A 470 17.54 3.96 4.11
C LEU A 470 17.51 5.48 4.12
N PHE A 471 18.03 6.13 5.16
CA PHE A 471 18.05 7.58 5.28
C PHE A 471 19.02 8.24 4.28
N ALA A 472 20.24 7.72 4.15
CA ALA A 472 21.29 8.35 3.35
C ALA A 472 20.93 8.46 1.85
N PRO A 473 20.40 7.41 1.17
CA PRO A 473 20.00 7.50 -0.23
C PRO A 473 18.98 8.61 -0.49
N ILE A 474 18.02 8.84 0.42
CA ILE A 474 17.01 9.89 0.26
C ILE A 474 17.65 11.28 0.17
N VAL A 475 18.66 11.55 1.00
CA VAL A 475 19.38 12.83 1.00
C VAL A 475 20.12 13.03 -0.32
N TYR A 476 20.90 12.03 -0.76
CA TYR A 476 21.69 12.14 -1.98
C TYR A 476 20.83 12.16 -3.25
N VAL A 477 19.72 11.42 -3.26
CA VAL A 477 18.72 11.48 -4.34
C VAL A 477 18.10 12.88 -4.41
N LEU A 478 17.72 13.48 -3.29
CA LEU A 478 17.19 14.84 -3.27
C LEU A 478 18.21 15.85 -3.79
N GLN A 479 19.47 15.76 -3.35
CA GLN A 479 20.56 16.60 -3.85
C GLN A 479 20.74 16.45 -5.36
N TYR A 480 20.74 15.21 -5.85
CA TYR A 480 20.88 14.95 -7.27
C TYR A 480 19.72 15.55 -8.09
N VAL A 481 18.47 15.31 -7.67
CA VAL A 481 17.26 15.76 -8.37
C VAL A 481 17.14 17.29 -8.33
N GLU A 482 17.62 17.92 -7.25
CA GLU A 482 17.74 19.37 -7.15
C GLU A 482 18.79 19.93 -8.13
N LYS A 483 20.00 19.35 -8.17
CA LYS A 483 21.08 19.80 -9.06
C LYS A 483 20.77 19.60 -10.54
N THR A 484 20.05 18.53 -10.88
CA THR A 484 19.57 18.27 -12.25
C THR A 484 18.34 19.07 -12.63
N ARG A 485 17.78 19.86 -11.70
CA ARG A 485 16.57 20.68 -11.88
C ARG A 485 15.31 19.88 -12.20
N GLN A 486 15.24 18.64 -11.71
CA GLN A 486 14.11 17.72 -11.90
C GLN A 486 13.19 17.65 -10.67
N LEU A 487 13.44 18.46 -9.63
CA LEU A 487 12.71 18.42 -8.37
C LEU A 487 11.30 19.01 -8.49
N THR A 488 10.28 18.15 -8.33
CA THR A 488 8.88 18.57 -8.19
C THR A 488 8.52 18.82 -6.72
N PRO A 489 7.51 19.66 -6.43
CA PRO A 489 7.06 19.90 -5.06
C PRO A 489 6.56 18.63 -4.37
N GLU A 490 5.90 17.73 -5.10
CA GLU A 490 5.40 16.45 -4.59
C GLU A 490 6.52 15.52 -4.14
N ILE A 491 7.59 15.37 -4.95
CA ILE A 491 8.76 14.57 -4.60
C ILE A 491 9.46 15.18 -3.38
N LYS A 492 9.59 16.51 -3.35
CA LYS A 492 10.17 17.22 -2.23
C LYS A 492 9.38 16.99 -0.94
N GLU A 493 8.06 17.09 -0.98
CA GLU A 493 7.21 16.89 0.21
C GLU A 493 7.26 15.44 0.69
N LYS A 494 7.19 14.46 -0.21
CA LYS A 494 7.29 13.03 0.12
C LYS A 494 8.65 12.70 0.77
N ALA A 495 9.75 13.12 0.14
CA ALA A 495 11.09 12.85 0.61
C ALA A 495 11.39 13.60 1.93
N THR A 496 10.99 14.86 2.06
CA THR A 496 11.11 15.59 3.35
C THR A 496 10.23 14.96 4.43
N GLY A 497 9.07 14.41 4.09
CA GLY A 497 8.23 13.61 5.00
C GLY A 497 8.95 12.37 5.54
N PHE A 498 9.74 11.68 4.70
CA PHE A 498 10.59 10.57 5.16
C PHE A 498 11.79 11.06 5.98
N LEU A 499 12.48 12.12 5.54
CA LEU A 499 13.63 12.68 6.27
C LEU A 499 13.26 13.25 7.64
N ARG A 500 12.03 13.76 7.84
CA ARG A 500 11.54 14.21 9.16
C ARG A 500 11.57 13.10 10.22
N ARG A 501 11.66 11.83 9.82
CA ARG A 501 11.84 10.69 10.72
C ARG A 501 13.30 10.48 11.16
N TYR A 502 14.20 11.44 10.95
CA TYR A 502 15.54 11.45 11.58
C TYR A 502 15.47 11.28 13.11
N GLN A 503 14.33 11.63 13.72
CA GLN A 503 14.04 11.38 15.14
C GLN A 503 14.18 9.90 15.54
N ILE A 504 13.97 8.95 14.62
CA ILE A 504 14.22 7.53 14.86
C ILE A 504 15.72 7.30 15.09
N GLN A 505 16.58 7.91 14.28
CA GLN A 505 18.02 7.79 14.45
C GLN A 505 18.49 8.38 15.80
N LEU A 506 17.85 9.46 16.26
CA LEU A 506 18.14 10.04 17.58
C LEU A 506 17.84 9.09 18.75
N GLN A 507 16.97 8.10 18.59
CA GLN A 507 16.72 7.08 19.63
C GLN A 507 17.94 6.16 19.84
N TYR A 508 18.83 6.09 18.86
CA TYR A 508 20.08 5.33 18.92
C TYR A 508 21.27 6.19 19.33
N GLN A 509 21.03 7.43 19.77
CA GLN A 509 22.05 8.31 20.32
C GLN A 509 22.31 7.99 21.79
N HIS A 510 23.58 7.90 22.17
CA HIS A 510 24.03 7.77 23.54
C HIS A 510 24.06 9.13 24.26
N PRO A 511 24.06 9.16 25.61
CA PRO A 511 24.16 10.40 26.38
C PRO A 511 25.44 11.20 26.10
N ASP A 512 26.50 10.53 25.64
CA ASP A 512 27.78 11.13 25.26
C ASP A 512 27.78 11.73 23.83
N GLY A 513 26.69 11.56 23.08
CA GLY A 513 26.52 12.07 21.73
C GLY A 513 26.80 11.07 20.62
N SER A 514 27.34 9.89 20.94
CA SER A 514 27.68 8.85 19.97
C SER A 514 26.47 8.05 19.46
N TYR A 515 26.63 7.33 18.35
CA TYR A 515 25.59 6.45 17.80
C TYR A 515 26.08 5.00 17.73
N SER A 516 25.20 4.05 18.04
CA SER A 516 25.43 2.61 17.87
C SER A 516 24.20 1.95 17.24
N GLU A 517 24.26 0.64 16.96
CA GLU A 517 23.14 -0.07 16.32
C GLU A 517 21.89 -0.10 17.21
N PHE A 518 22.07 -0.37 18.51
CA PHE A 518 20.97 -0.50 19.47
C PHE A 518 20.91 0.67 20.47
N GLY A 519 21.69 1.73 20.23
CA GLY A 519 21.74 2.91 21.08
C GLY A 519 22.23 2.57 22.48
N THR A 520 21.59 3.13 23.51
CA THR A 520 21.97 2.94 24.93
C THR A 520 21.85 1.50 25.44
N LYS A 521 21.40 0.55 24.62
CA LYS A 521 21.49 -0.88 24.93
C LYS A 521 22.90 -1.44 24.72
N ASP A 522 23.67 -0.83 23.83
CA ASP A 522 25.08 -1.14 23.65
C ASP A 522 25.90 -0.44 24.73
N GLU A 523 27.02 -1.04 25.14
CA GLU A 523 27.89 -0.47 26.16
C GLU A 523 28.70 0.73 25.64
N TYR A 524 29.00 0.76 24.33
CA TYR A 524 29.81 1.79 23.69
C TYR A 524 29.24 2.22 22.33
N GLY A 525 29.44 3.50 22.00
CA GLY A 525 29.16 4.06 20.67
C GLY A 525 30.10 3.52 19.59
N ASN A 526 29.67 3.63 18.33
CA ASN A 526 30.45 3.23 17.17
C ASN A 526 31.03 4.46 16.44
N THR A 527 32.35 4.49 16.29
CA THR A 527 33.07 5.61 15.64
C THR A 527 32.67 5.84 14.18
N TRP A 528 32.61 4.78 13.39
CA TRP A 528 32.26 4.88 11.97
C TRP A 528 30.79 5.28 11.78
N LEU A 529 29.86 4.67 12.52
CA LEU A 529 28.44 4.98 12.44
C LEU A 529 28.16 6.42 12.88
N THR A 530 28.79 6.88 13.96
CA THR A 530 28.68 8.26 14.44
C THR A 530 29.11 9.26 13.36
N ALA A 531 30.26 9.02 12.72
CA ALA A 531 30.73 9.86 11.61
C ALA A 531 29.80 9.80 10.38
N PHE A 532 29.25 8.62 10.06
CA PHE A 532 28.30 8.46 8.96
C PHE A 532 26.98 9.20 9.20
N VAL A 533 26.46 9.14 10.43
CA VAL A 533 25.26 9.87 10.86
C VAL A 533 25.50 11.37 10.75
N VAL A 534 26.63 11.88 11.29
CA VAL A 534 27.00 13.30 11.19
C VAL A 534 27.04 13.76 9.74
N LYS A 535 27.75 13.02 8.88
CA LYS A 535 27.85 13.32 7.46
C LYS A 535 26.48 13.45 6.80
N CYS A 536 25.61 12.46 6.99
CA CYS A 536 24.27 12.47 6.39
C CYS A 536 23.38 13.58 6.96
N PHE A 537 23.47 13.85 8.27
CA PHE A 537 22.69 14.90 8.92
C PHE A 537 23.09 16.29 8.43
N VAL A 538 24.38 16.56 8.29
CA VAL A 538 24.89 17.81 7.72
C VAL A 538 24.34 18.01 6.31
N GLN A 539 24.41 16.99 5.45
CA GLN A 539 23.89 17.04 4.08
C GLN A 539 22.36 17.17 4.00
N ALA A 540 21.64 16.77 5.05
CA ALA A 540 20.18 16.86 5.13
C ALA A 540 19.65 18.23 5.64
N LYS A 541 20.48 19.04 6.32
CA LYS A 541 20.09 20.37 6.85
C LYS A 541 19.40 21.31 5.85
N PRO A 542 19.76 21.36 4.55
CA PRO A 542 19.07 22.22 3.59
C PRO A 542 17.59 21.85 3.37
N TYR A 543 17.20 20.62 3.66
CA TYR A 543 15.86 20.08 3.37
C TYR A 543 14.97 19.96 4.61
N ILE A 544 15.57 19.71 5.79
CA ILE A 544 14.86 19.51 7.06
C ILE A 544 15.52 20.29 8.20
N PHE A 545 14.73 20.62 9.21
CA PHE A 545 15.27 21.17 10.45
C PHE A 545 15.96 20.06 11.26
N LEU A 546 17.24 20.26 11.57
CA LEU A 546 18.05 19.39 12.43
C LEU A 546 18.69 20.25 13.51
N ASP A 547 18.60 19.81 14.76
CA ASP A 547 19.23 20.52 15.88
C ASP A 547 20.76 20.37 15.78
N ASN A 548 21.46 21.52 15.71
CA ASN A 548 22.91 21.54 15.68
C ASN A 548 23.53 20.91 16.92
N ARG A 549 22.85 20.91 18.08
CA ARG A 549 23.38 20.31 19.31
C ARG A 549 23.71 18.83 19.17
N ALA A 550 22.85 18.08 18.47
CA ALA A 550 23.06 16.65 18.28
C ALA A 550 24.31 16.35 17.43
N ILE A 551 24.54 17.17 16.39
CA ILE A 551 25.72 17.04 15.51
C ILE A 551 26.98 17.46 16.27
N GLN A 552 26.92 18.56 17.02
CA GLN A 552 28.04 19.03 17.85
C GLN A 552 28.44 17.99 18.90
N ALA A 553 27.48 17.40 19.62
CA ALA A 553 27.76 16.35 20.60
C ALA A 553 28.48 15.15 19.97
N ALA A 554 28.04 14.71 18.78
CA ALA A 554 28.69 13.64 18.04
C ALA A 554 30.12 13.99 17.58
N LEU A 555 30.35 15.24 17.13
CA LEU A 555 31.68 15.73 16.75
C LEU A 555 32.62 15.87 17.95
N THR A 556 32.14 16.39 19.09
CA THR A 556 32.93 16.45 20.33
C THR A 556 33.32 15.06 20.83
N TRP A 557 32.41 14.08 20.69
CA TRP A 557 32.71 12.70 21.04
C TRP A 557 33.76 12.07 20.11
N LEU A 558 33.67 12.32 18.80
CA LEU A 558 34.69 11.86 17.84
C LEU A 558 36.07 12.46 18.14
N ASP A 559 36.12 13.73 18.54
CA ASP A 559 37.35 14.43 18.95
C ASP A 559 37.99 13.81 20.20
N PHE A 560 37.17 13.44 21.19
CA PHE A 560 37.65 12.70 22.38
C PHE A 560 38.32 11.36 22.02
N HIS A 561 37.93 10.75 20.90
CA HIS A 561 38.50 9.51 20.39
C HIS A 561 39.65 9.70 19.38
N GLN A 562 40.11 10.94 19.17
CA GLN A 562 41.30 11.24 18.39
C GLN A 562 42.59 10.86 19.17
N LEU A 563 43.52 10.23 18.47
CA LEU A 563 44.84 9.85 18.97
C LEU A 563 45.84 11.01 18.80
N PRO A 564 46.92 11.06 19.58
CA PRO A 564 47.98 12.08 19.43
C PRO A 564 48.68 12.10 18.06
N ASN A 565 48.58 11.00 17.29
CA ASN A 565 49.11 10.93 15.93
C ASN A 565 48.14 11.49 14.87
N GLY A 566 46.98 12.01 15.28
CA GLY A 566 45.94 12.57 14.42
C GLY A 566 44.92 11.55 13.88
N CYS A 567 45.16 10.25 14.05
CA CYS A 567 44.21 9.19 13.67
C CYS A 567 43.07 9.08 14.71
N PHE A 568 42.01 8.37 14.36
CA PHE A 568 40.89 8.11 15.28
C PHE A 568 40.88 6.66 15.74
N ARG A 569 40.59 6.42 17.02
CA ARG A 569 40.42 5.06 17.55
C ARG A 569 39.17 4.42 16.97
N ASN A 570 39.26 3.19 16.46
CA ASN A 570 38.09 2.43 16.05
C ASN A 570 37.43 1.79 17.28
N VAL A 571 36.37 2.41 17.80
CA VAL A 571 35.55 1.89 18.91
C VAL A 571 34.14 1.52 18.45
N GLY A 572 33.55 0.55 19.14
CA GLY A 572 32.23 -0.01 18.87
C GLY A 572 32.23 -1.18 17.88
N GLN A 573 31.19 -1.99 17.92
CA GLN A 573 30.95 -3.05 16.95
C GLN A 573 29.95 -2.57 15.90
N LEU A 574 30.13 -3.00 14.65
CA LEU A 574 29.20 -2.78 13.55
C LEU A 574 28.81 -4.14 12.97
N PHE A 575 27.53 -4.43 12.84
CA PHE A 575 27.07 -5.74 12.38
C PHE A 575 26.92 -5.79 10.85
N HIS A 576 26.46 -4.71 10.22
CA HIS A 576 26.38 -4.58 8.75
C HIS A 576 27.62 -3.92 8.15
N THR A 577 28.73 -4.66 8.10
CA THR A 577 30.02 -4.19 7.52
C THR A 577 29.95 -3.80 6.04
N ALA A 578 28.95 -4.29 5.29
CA ALA A 578 28.70 -3.90 3.90
C ALA A 578 28.53 -2.37 3.73
N MET A 579 28.05 -1.67 4.76
CA MET A 579 27.87 -0.21 4.72
C MET A 579 29.19 0.56 4.74
N LYS A 580 30.28 -0.05 5.22
CA LYS A 580 31.58 0.64 5.38
C LYS A 580 32.29 0.89 4.07
N GLY A 581 31.94 0.19 2.99
CA GLY A 581 32.51 0.41 1.66
C GLY A 581 34.05 0.31 1.58
N GLY A 582 34.68 -0.45 2.49
CA GLY A 582 36.14 -0.61 2.56
C GLY A 582 36.86 0.31 3.56
N VAL A 583 36.13 0.99 4.45
CA VAL A 583 36.71 1.78 5.55
C VAL A 583 37.16 0.86 6.70
N ASP A 584 38.20 0.08 6.44
CA ASP A 584 38.82 -0.83 7.41
C ASP A 584 40.28 -0.46 7.67
N GLY A 585 40.64 -0.32 8.94
CA GLY A 585 41.94 0.19 9.39
C GLY A 585 41.91 1.65 9.81
N GLU A 586 42.99 2.10 10.45
CA GLU A 586 43.06 3.44 11.07
C GLU A 586 43.07 4.57 10.05
N VAL A 587 43.79 4.41 8.93
CA VAL A 587 43.94 5.45 7.90
C VAL A 587 42.63 5.69 7.14
N PRO A 588 41.92 4.67 6.62
CA PRO A 588 40.64 4.89 5.96
C PRO A 588 39.58 5.47 6.90
N LEU A 589 39.55 5.02 8.17
CA LEU A 589 38.63 5.53 9.18
C LEU A 589 38.91 7.00 9.48
N ALA A 590 40.18 7.36 9.68
CA ALA A 590 40.56 8.74 9.89
C ALA A 590 40.18 9.62 8.69
N ALA A 591 40.49 9.19 7.47
CA ALA A 591 40.09 9.92 6.26
C ALA A 591 38.57 10.13 6.15
N TYR A 592 37.78 9.10 6.51
CA TYR A 592 36.33 9.18 6.50
C TYR A 592 35.78 10.17 7.54
N ILE A 593 36.31 10.12 8.77
CA ILE A 593 35.93 11.04 9.85
C ILE A 593 36.34 12.47 9.49
N THR A 594 37.56 12.69 9.00
CA THR A 594 38.02 14.01 8.55
C THR A 594 37.13 14.56 7.43
N ALA A 595 36.69 13.73 6.48
CA ALA A 595 35.75 14.16 5.45
C ALA A 595 34.40 14.60 6.06
N ALA A 596 33.91 13.90 7.10
CA ALA A 596 32.68 14.30 7.80
C ALA A 596 32.83 15.66 8.51
N TYR A 597 33.98 15.94 9.14
CA TYR A 597 34.29 17.26 9.73
C TYR A 597 34.31 18.36 8.66
N LEU A 598 35.03 18.13 7.56
CA LEU A 598 35.14 19.10 6.46
C LEU A 598 33.76 19.39 5.83
N GLU A 599 32.92 18.38 5.65
CA GLU A 599 31.55 18.56 5.18
C GLU A 599 30.67 19.32 6.19
N ALA A 600 30.91 19.16 7.49
CA ALA A 600 30.26 19.92 8.55
C ALA A 600 30.69 21.40 8.61
N GLY A 601 31.77 21.77 7.90
CA GLY A 601 32.36 23.11 7.93
C GLY A 601 33.25 23.36 9.15
N GLU A 602 33.70 22.30 9.82
CA GLU A 602 34.60 22.37 10.96
C GLU A 602 35.96 21.76 10.60
N THR A 603 37.04 22.43 11.00
CA THR A 603 38.38 21.86 10.91
C THR A 603 38.70 21.20 12.25
N PRO A 604 39.06 19.90 12.30
CA PRO A 604 39.52 19.30 13.54
C PRO A 604 40.74 20.08 14.03
N GLU A 605 40.68 20.62 15.25
CA GLU A 605 41.79 21.37 15.83
C GLU A 605 42.94 20.40 16.11
N VAL A 606 43.94 20.40 15.22
CA VAL A 606 45.20 19.70 15.48
C VAL A 606 45.94 20.50 16.55
N ASN A 607 45.79 20.12 17.81
CA ASN A 607 46.69 20.57 18.87
C ASN A 607 48.06 19.89 18.63
N ILE A 608 48.91 20.57 17.85
CA ILE A 608 50.33 20.21 17.64
C ILE A 608 51.13 20.52 18.90
#